data_AF-A0A947C3Q4-F1
#
_entry.id   AF-A0A947C3Q4-F1
#
_cell.length_a   1.000
_cell.length_b   1.000
_cell.length_c   1.000
_cell.angle_alpha   90.00
_cell.angle_beta   90.00
_cell.angle_gamma   90.00
#
_symmetry.space_group_name_H-M   'P 1'
#
loop_
_entity.id
_entity.type
_entity.pdbx_description
1 polymer ?
#
loop_
_entity_poly.entity_id
_entity_poly.type
_entity_poly.pdbx_seq_one_letter_code
_entity_poly.pdbx_strand_id
1 'polypeptide(L)'
;MIILEDLDVTDTIVQTAEDASYLIDCGGTAEASVEMTMKERVTANDISVGAELVFSDANDTIIRDKGSWLEMGFRAGMNITIGGTTTNDGTFAIVAVTDAKITVTAASLADQTTSTYTATALIPDTDWVAYEAIGAG
;
A
#
# COMPACT_ATOMS: atom_id res chain seq x y z
N MET A 1 -22.62 25.86 0.26
CA MET A 1 -23.18 25.44 1.56
C MET A 1 -24.41 24.61 1.25
N ILE A 2 -24.22 23.30 1.12
CA ILE A 2 -25.33 22.37 0.86
C ILE A 2 -26.00 22.14 2.22
N ILE A 3 -27.29 22.42 2.27
CA ILE A 3 -28.11 22.33 3.48
C ILE A 3 -28.55 20.88 3.62
N LEU A 4 -28.26 20.30 4.78
CA LEU A 4 -28.42 18.88 5.15
C LEU A 4 -29.87 18.56 5.55
N GLU A 5 -30.85 18.89 4.72
CA GLU A 5 -32.27 18.74 5.07
C GLU A 5 -33.03 17.61 4.37
N ASP A 6 -32.32 16.76 3.60
CA ASP A 6 -32.89 15.55 2.94
C ASP A 6 -32.15 14.24 3.33
N LEU A 7 -31.43 14.20 4.46
CA LEU A 7 -30.77 12.98 4.93
C LEU A 7 -31.75 12.11 5.74
N ASP A 8 -32.34 11.09 5.12
CA ASP A 8 -33.25 10.15 5.80
C ASP A 8 -32.44 9.10 6.61
N VAL A 9 -33.06 8.53 7.66
CA VAL A 9 -32.43 7.77 8.76
C VAL A 9 -31.86 6.38 8.40
N THR A 10 -31.47 6.16 7.15
CA THR A 10 -30.96 4.87 6.62
C THR A 10 -29.52 4.90 6.11
N ASP A 11 -28.81 6.00 6.30
CA ASP A 11 -27.46 6.16 5.75
C ASP A 11 -26.38 5.40 6.54
N THR A 12 -25.79 4.39 5.90
CA THR A 12 -24.55 3.75 6.39
C THR A 12 -23.35 4.41 5.75
N ILE A 13 -22.58 5.13 6.55
CA ILE A 13 -21.36 5.83 6.13
C ILE A 13 -20.20 4.82 6.19
N VAL A 14 -19.76 4.29 5.04
CA VAL A 14 -18.50 3.55 4.95
C VAL A 14 -17.42 4.49 4.43
N GLN A 15 -16.52 4.86 5.33
CA GLN A 15 -15.44 5.80 5.06
C GLN A 15 -14.20 5.04 4.57
N THR A 16 -13.70 5.37 3.39
CA THR A 16 -12.31 5.07 3.01
C THR A 16 -11.68 6.27 2.31
N ALA A 17 -10.46 6.61 2.71
CA ALA A 17 -9.63 7.65 2.10
C ALA A 17 -9.41 7.31 0.60
N GLU A 18 -9.72 8.14 -0.40
CA GLU A 18 -9.76 9.59 -0.48
C GLU A 18 -10.94 10.05 -1.38
N ASP A 19 -11.90 10.77 -0.78
CA ASP A 19 -13.00 11.54 -1.37
C ASP A 19 -13.57 11.16 -2.77
N ALA A 20 -14.26 10.03 -2.84
CA ALA A 20 -15.40 9.86 -3.75
C ALA A 20 -16.57 9.24 -2.99
N SER A 21 -17.44 10.10 -2.45
CA SER A 21 -18.68 9.68 -1.78
C SER A 21 -19.69 9.23 -2.84
N TYR A 22 -19.92 7.92 -2.95
CA TYR A 22 -21.02 7.37 -3.74
C TYR A 22 -22.21 7.08 -2.83
N LEU A 23 -23.34 7.75 -3.08
CA LEU A 23 -24.61 7.43 -2.44
C LEU A 23 -25.23 6.21 -3.14
N ILE A 24 -25.53 5.16 -2.38
CA ILE A 24 -26.23 3.97 -2.89
C ILE A 24 -27.61 3.95 -2.27
N ASP A 25 -28.62 4.26 -3.08
CA ASP A 25 -30.03 4.13 -2.71
C ASP A 25 -30.52 2.72 -3.12
N CYS A 26 -30.80 1.87 -2.13
CA CYS A 26 -31.52 0.63 -2.34
C CYS A 26 -32.98 0.82 -1.92
N GLY A 27 -33.76 1.50 -2.77
CA GLY A 27 -35.15 1.92 -2.55
C GLY A 27 -36.17 0.80 -2.29
N GLY A 28 -36.00 0.06 -1.20
CA GLY A 28 -36.95 -0.91 -0.65
C GLY A 28 -36.89 -2.31 -1.28
N THR A 29 -36.43 -3.27 -0.47
CA THR A 29 -36.77 -4.72 -0.49
C THR A 29 -35.98 -5.71 -1.34
N ALA A 30 -34.85 -5.36 -1.93
CA ALA A 30 -33.88 -6.36 -2.38
C ALA A 30 -32.54 -6.12 -1.69
N GLU A 31 -31.93 -7.18 -1.16
CA GLU A 31 -30.55 -7.14 -0.65
C GLU A 31 -29.67 -6.51 -1.74
N ALA A 32 -29.21 -5.29 -1.50
CA ALA A 32 -28.23 -4.65 -2.36
C ALA A 32 -26.85 -5.14 -1.92
N SER A 33 -26.35 -6.18 -2.58
CA SER A 33 -24.95 -6.57 -2.44
C SER A 33 -24.06 -5.56 -3.17
N VAL A 34 -23.27 -4.80 -2.42
CA VAL A 34 -22.21 -3.96 -2.99
C VAL A 34 -20.96 -4.82 -3.11
N GLU A 35 -20.68 -5.30 -4.32
CA GLU A 35 -19.37 -5.89 -4.63
C GLU A 35 -18.40 -4.75 -4.97
N MET A 36 -17.67 -4.27 -3.97
CA MET A 36 -16.58 -3.33 -4.19
C MET A 36 -15.29 -4.11 -4.45
N THR A 37 -15.05 -4.45 -5.71
CA THR A 37 -13.74 -4.99 -6.13
C THR A 37 -12.75 -3.82 -6.13
N MET A 38 -11.67 -3.89 -5.34
CA MET A 38 -10.52 -3.02 -5.57
C MET A 38 -9.98 -3.33 -6.97
N LYS A 39 -10.44 -2.58 -7.97
CA LYS A 39 -10.20 -2.87 -9.39
C LYS A 39 -8.72 -2.83 -9.75
N GLU A 40 -7.91 -2.15 -8.93
CA GLU A 40 -6.48 -1.98 -9.14
C GLU A 40 -5.74 -2.15 -7.82
N ARG A 41 -4.74 -3.05 -7.81
CA ARG A 41 -3.85 -3.21 -6.66
C ARG A 41 -3.00 -1.95 -6.53
N VAL A 42 -3.12 -1.25 -5.41
CA VAL A 42 -2.32 -0.05 -5.15
C VAL A 42 -0.83 -0.41 -5.23
N THR A 43 -0.15 0.23 -6.17
CA THR A 43 1.24 -0.06 -6.51
C THR A 43 2.08 1.20 -6.41
N ALA A 44 3.23 1.10 -5.75
CA ALA A 44 4.29 2.09 -5.77
C ALA A 44 5.42 1.58 -6.69
N ASN A 45 5.97 2.43 -7.54
CA ASN A 45 7.07 2.07 -8.44
C ASN A 45 8.16 3.11 -8.34
N ASP A 46 9.39 2.68 -8.11
CA ASP A 46 10.51 3.61 -8.18
C ASP A 46 10.87 3.88 -9.63
N ILE A 47 10.65 5.13 -10.04
CA ILE A 47 10.99 5.65 -11.37
C ILE A 47 12.22 6.56 -11.33
N SER A 48 12.94 6.58 -10.20
CA SER A 48 14.10 7.44 -9.97
C SER A 48 15.30 7.00 -10.81
N VAL A 49 15.44 7.58 -12.00
CA VAL A 49 16.51 7.19 -12.94
C VAL A 49 17.90 7.56 -12.39
N GLY A 50 18.76 6.53 -12.31
CA GLY A 50 20.16 6.66 -11.90
C GLY A 50 20.34 7.04 -10.44
N ALA A 51 19.37 6.75 -9.58
CA ALA A 51 19.58 6.78 -8.13
C ALA A 51 20.48 5.61 -7.72
N GLU A 52 21.21 5.79 -6.62
CA GLU A 52 21.98 4.75 -5.97
C GLU A 52 21.25 4.29 -4.71
N LEU A 53 21.14 2.97 -4.52
CA LEU A 53 20.64 2.38 -3.29
C LEU A 53 21.79 1.85 -2.45
N VAL A 54 21.72 2.14 -1.15
CA VAL A 54 22.58 1.59 -0.10
C VAL A 54 21.73 0.72 0.82
N PHE A 55 22.02 -0.57 0.81
CA PHE A 55 21.45 -1.58 1.70
C PHE A 55 22.32 -1.70 2.94
N SER A 56 21.68 -1.77 4.10
CA SER A 56 22.34 -2.05 5.38
C SER A 56 21.66 -3.22 6.07
N ASP A 57 22.40 -4.30 6.29
CA ASP A 57 21.96 -5.47 7.07
C ASP A 57 21.77 -5.08 8.53
N ALA A 58 22.74 -4.39 9.12
CA ALA A 58 22.71 -4.01 10.54
C ALA A 58 21.50 -3.15 10.96
N ASN A 59 20.89 -2.42 10.02
CA ASN A 59 19.76 -1.54 10.30
C ASN A 59 18.47 -1.95 9.57
N ASP A 60 18.51 -2.98 8.73
CA ASP A 60 17.40 -3.38 7.86
C ASP A 60 16.87 -2.24 6.97
N THR A 61 17.79 -1.45 6.39
CA THR A 61 17.43 -0.24 5.63
C THR A 61 17.88 -0.26 4.19
N ILE A 62 17.06 0.37 3.34
CA ILE A 62 17.36 0.74 1.97
C ILE A 62 17.36 2.27 1.90
N ILE A 63 18.52 2.87 1.70
CA ILE A 63 18.69 4.32 1.57
C ILE A 63 18.93 4.66 0.11
N ARG A 64 18.37 5.78 -0.35
CA ARG A 64 18.66 6.33 -1.67
C ARG A 64 19.32 7.69 -1.60
N ASP A 65 20.13 8.00 -2.60
CA ASP A 65 20.87 9.27 -2.70
C ASP A 65 20.01 10.43 -3.24
N LYS A 66 18.93 10.14 -3.99
CA LYS A 66 18.05 11.17 -4.58
C LYS A 66 16.60 10.70 -4.78
N GLY A 67 15.70 11.69 -4.93
CA GLY A 67 14.24 11.53 -5.04
C GLY A 67 13.56 11.23 -3.68
N SER A 68 12.22 11.27 -3.60
CA SER A 68 11.43 10.81 -2.43
C SER A 68 10.63 9.48 -2.59
N TRP A 69 10.86 8.49 -1.72
CA TRP A 69 10.05 7.24 -1.69
C TRP A 69 8.57 7.55 -1.45
N LEU A 70 8.30 8.59 -0.65
CA LEU A 70 6.94 9.02 -0.34
C LEU A 70 6.24 9.60 -1.58
N GLU A 71 6.95 10.39 -2.40
CA GLU A 71 6.44 10.90 -3.67
C GLU A 71 6.11 9.77 -4.67
N MET A 72 6.84 8.65 -4.58
CA MET A 72 6.59 7.45 -5.41
C MET A 72 5.54 6.50 -4.82
N GLY A 73 4.86 6.90 -3.74
CA GLY A 73 3.74 6.17 -3.16
C GLY A 73 4.13 5.03 -2.20
N PHE A 74 5.40 4.84 -1.87
CA PHE A 74 5.81 3.82 -0.90
C PHE A 74 5.32 4.19 0.50
N ARG A 75 4.73 3.24 1.22
CA ARG A 75 4.19 3.42 2.57
C ARG A 75 4.51 2.21 3.45
N ALA A 76 4.54 2.42 4.75
CA ALA A 76 4.58 1.31 5.72
C ALA A 76 3.37 0.39 5.51
N GLY A 77 3.57 -0.92 5.69
CA GLY A 77 2.56 -1.96 5.45
C GLY A 77 2.55 -2.52 4.02
N MET A 78 3.24 -1.90 3.06
CA MET A 78 3.42 -2.47 1.72
C MET A 78 4.50 -3.56 1.70
N ASN A 79 4.40 -4.48 0.75
CA ASN A 79 5.48 -5.40 0.39
C ASN A 79 6.26 -4.85 -0.79
N ILE A 80 7.53 -4.51 -0.59
CA ILE A 80 8.46 -4.06 -1.64
C ILE A 80 9.20 -5.25 -2.23
N THR A 81 9.17 -5.38 -3.54
CA THR A 81 9.98 -6.29 -4.33
C THR A 81 11.16 -5.53 -4.93
N ILE A 82 12.35 -5.97 -4.58
CA ILE A 82 13.64 -5.53 -5.12
C ILE A 82 14.14 -6.56 -6.12
N GLY A 83 14.68 -6.11 -7.26
CA GLY A 83 15.28 -6.98 -8.28
C GLY A 83 16.47 -6.33 -8.96
N GLY A 84 17.33 -7.12 -9.62
CA GLY A 84 18.47 -6.62 -10.41
C GLY A 84 19.69 -6.19 -9.59
N THR A 85 19.69 -6.51 -8.29
CA THR A 85 20.82 -6.31 -7.38
C THR A 85 21.74 -7.54 -7.39
N THR A 86 22.88 -7.47 -6.70
CA THR A 86 23.80 -8.61 -6.58
C THR A 86 23.31 -9.63 -5.54
N THR A 87 22.73 -9.16 -4.43
CA THR A 87 22.44 -10.02 -3.26
C THR A 87 21.08 -9.79 -2.61
N ASN A 88 20.41 -8.68 -2.89
CA ASN A 88 19.23 -8.23 -2.17
C ASN A 88 17.93 -8.36 -2.99
N ASP A 89 17.93 -9.20 -4.02
CA ASP A 89 16.74 -9.50 -4.80
C ASP A 89 15.75 -10.30 -3.94
N GLY A 90 14.51 -9.83 -3.83
CA GLY A 90 13.52 -10.42 -2.95
C GLY A 90 12.35 -9.50 -2.63
N THR A 91 11.41 -9.99 -1.83
CA THR A 91 10.26 -9.23 -1.35
C THR A 91 10.34 -9.05 0.16
N PHE A 92 10.15 -7.82 0.62
CA PHE A 92 10.28 -7.42 2.02
C PHE A 92 9.08 -6.58 2.47
N ALA A 93 8.65 -6.70 3.72
CA ALA A 93 7.60 -5.82 4.25
C ALA A 93 8.20 -4.48 4.69
N ILE A 94 7.60 -3.36 4.27
CA ILE A 94 8.01 -2.02 4.69
C ILE A 94 7.46 -1.75 6.09
N VAL A 95 8.36 -1.51 7.05
CA VAL A 95 8.02 -1.14 8.43
C VAL A 95 7.92 0.38 8.58
N ALA A 96 8.81 1.11 7.92
CA ALA A 96 8.83 2.57 7.95
C ALA A 96 9.40 3.14 6.65
N VAL A 97 8.99 4.36 6.31
CA VAL A 97 9.47 5.07 5.12
C VAL A 97 9.58 6.57 5.40
N THR A 98 10.64 7.17 4.87
CA THR A 98 10.84 8.62 4.72
C THR A 98 11.19 8.91 3.26
N ASP A 99 11.43 10.17 2.89
CA ASP A 99 11.83 10.52 1.52
C ASP A 99 13.04 9.71 1.03
N ALA A 100 14.08 9.55 1.87
CA ALA A 100 15.33 8.92 1.46
C ALA A 100 15.51 7.49 1.97
N LYS A 101 14.70 7.01 2.91
CA LYS A 101 14.93 5.74 3.60
C LYS A 101 13.69 4.87 3.69
N ILE A 102 13.83 3.60 3.35
CA ILE A 102 12.90 2.52 3.70
C ILE A 102 13.55 1.66 4.78
N THR A 103 12.78 1.29 5.80
CA THR A 103 13.12 0.26 6.77
C THR A 103 12.20 -0.92 6.52
N VAL A 104 12.78 -2.12 6.40
CA VAL A 104 12.02 -3.35 6.14
C VAL A 104 12.04 -4.27 7.34
N THR A 105 11.15 -5.26 7.38
CA THR A 105 11.36 -6.43 8.23
C THR A 105 12.49 -7.24 7.61
N ALA A 106 13.63 -7.42 8.28
CA ALA A 106 14.69 -8.24 7.70
C ALA A 106 15.34 -9.24 8.66
N ALA A 107 15.76 -10.33 8.03
CA ALA A 107 16.68 -11.34 8.53
C ALA A 107 17.69 -11.74 7.42
N SER A 108 17.77 -10.97 6.32
CA SER A 108 18.49 -11.41 5.11
C SER A 108 18.95 -10.29 4.16
N LEU A 109 18.98 -9.02 4.57
CA LEU A 109 19.66 -8.02 3.73
C LEU A 109 21.18 -8.27 3.82
N ALA A 110 21.90 -7.93 2.76
CA ALA A 110 23.35 -7.84 2.77
C ALA A 110 23.77 -6.39 2.54
N ASP A 111 24.81 -5.94 3.23
CA ASP A 111 25.43 -4.64 2.98
C ASP A 111 25.84 -4.57 1.50
N GLN A 112 25.24 -3.64 0.77
CA GLN A 112 25.42 -3.52 -0.68
C GLN A 112 25.13 -2.10 -1.13
N THR A 113 25.86 -1.63 -2.13
CA THR A 113 25.53 -0.43 -2.89
C THR A 113 25.29 -0.80 -4.35
N THR A 114 24.24 -0.26 -4.98
CA THR A 114 23.93 -0.52 -6.39
C THR A 114 23.20 0.65 -7.04
N SER A 115 23.50 0.92 -8.32
CA SER A 115 22.73 1.84 -9.18
C SER A 115 21.89 1.10 -10.21
N THR A 116 21.92 -0.24 -10.19
CA THR A 116 21.08 -1.11 -11.03
C THR A 116 20.13 -1.87 -10.13
N TYR A 117 18.85 -1.55 -10.24
CA TYR A 117 17.79 -2.20 -9.48
C TYR A 117 16.42 -1.92 -10.10
N THR A 118 15.42 -2.69 -9.69
CA THR A 118 14.00 -2.34 -9.77
C THR A 118 13.41 -2.37 -8.37
N ALA A 119 12.50 -1.45 -8.06
CA ALA A 119 11.80 -1.42 -6.79
C ALA A 119 10.31 -1.14 -7.03
N THR A 120 9.46 -2.10 -6.66
CA THR A 120 8.00 -2.00 -6.78
C THR A 120 7.38 -2.45 -5.47
N ALA A 121 6.45 -1.70 -4.90
CA ALA A 121 5.74 -2.09 -3.70
C ALA A 121 4.23 -2.16 -3.89
N LEU A 122 3.60 -3.05 -3.13
CA LEU A 122 2.20 -3.42 -3.28
C LEU A 122 1.59 -3.53 -1.90
N ILE A 123 0.36 -3.05 -1.73
CA ILE A 123 -0.39 -3.38 -0.50
C ILE A 123 -0.63 -4.90 -0.51
N PRO A 124 -0.24 -5.63 0.54
CA PRO A 124 -0.46 -7.07 0.61
C PRO A 124 -1.96 -7.38 0.60
N ASP A 125 -2.34 -8.42 -0.13
CA ASP A 125 -3.72 -8.89 -0.27
C ASP A 125 -4.26 -9.61 1.00
N THR A 126 -3.52 -9.53 2.11
CA THR A 126 -3.77 -10.28 3.33
C THR A 126 -5.02 -9.83 4.09
N ASP A 127 -5.68 -8.76 3.65
CA ASP A 127 -6.96 -8.28 4.19
C ASP A 127 -8.18 -8.84 3.46
N TRP A 128 -8.01 -9.67 2.41
CA TRP A 128 -9.11 -10.51 1.92
C TRP A 128 -9.25 -11.74 2.83
N VAL A 129 -9.68 -11.54 4.06
CA VAL A 129 -10.51 -12.55 4.69
C VAL A 129 -11.82 -12.56 3.91
N ALA A 130 -12.07 -13.62 3.13
CA ALA A 130 -13.43 -13.89 2.69
C ALA A 130 -14.30 -13.82 3.95
N TYR A 131 -15.44 -13.14 3.88
CA TYR A 131 -16.37 -12.98 5.02
C TYR A 131 -16.91 -14.33 5.57
N GLU A 132 -16.39 -15.48 5.12
CA GLU A 132 -16.80 -16.78 5.62
C GLU A 132 -16.52 -16.91 7.13
N ALA A 133 -17.62 -16.86 7.87
CA ALA A 133 -17.81 -17.37 9.22
C ALA A 133 -17.31 -16.50 10.38
N ILE A 134 -17.85 -15.28 10.51
CA ILE A 134 -18.35 -14.87 11.84
C ILE A 134 -19.79 -15.38 11.91
N GLY A 135 -19.93 -16.67 12.22
CA GLY A 135 -21.22 -17.27 12.50
C GLY A 135 -21.90 -16.52 13.63
N ALA A 136 -23.17 -16.18 13.43
CA ALA A 136 -24.04 -15.67 14.47
C ALA A 136 -23.99 -16.61 15.69
N GLY A 137 -23.54 -16.08 16.82
CA GLY A 137 -23.67 -16.65 18.15
C GLY A 137 -24.37 -15.65 19.04
#